data_AF-A0A927KZY1-F1
#
_entry.id   AF-A0A927KZY1-F1
#
_cell.length_a   1.000
_cell.length_b   1.000
_cell.length_c   1.000
_cell.angle_alpha   90.00
_cell.angle_beta   90.00
_cell.angle_gamma   90.00
#
_symmetry.space_group_name_H-M   'P 1'
#
loop_
_entity.id
_entity.type
_entity.pdbx_description
1 polymer ?
#
loop_
_entity_poly.entity_id
_entity_poly.type
_entity_poly.pdbx_seq_one_letter_code
_entity_poly.pdbx_strand_id
1 'polypeptide(L)' 'MPRRETPADDHARTTRILHGVETAYATRTGDPVNGGPLTDFEETVLSAAVPTNGTPYPPPGHGYPRH' A
#
# COMPACT_ATOMS: atom_id res chain seq x y z
N MET A 1 10.60 -31.65 -6.35
CA MET A 1 9.57 -31.04 -5.48
C MET A 1 9.85 -29.55 -5.40
N PRO A 2 8.94 -28.64 -5.79
CA PRO A 2 9.15 -27.22 -5.57
C PRO A 2 9.28 -26.97 -4.06
N ARG A 3 10.25 -26.14 -3.65
CA ARG A 3 10.40 -25.74 -2.25
C ARG A 3 9.12 -25.05 -1.81
N ARG A 4 8.49 -25.54 -0.75
CA ARG A 4 7.33 -24.89 -0.12
C ARG A 4 7.85 -23.64 0.60
N GLU A 5 7.35 -22.47 0.19
CA GLU A 5 7.64 -21.21 0.86
C GLU A 5 7.23 -21.30 2.33
N THR A 6 8.16 -20.98 3.23
CA THR A 6 7.87 -20.91 4.67
C THR A 6 7.38 -19.51 5.05
N PRO A 7 6.73 -19.33 6.21
CA PRO A 7 6.37 -18.00 6.70
C PRO A 7 7.59 -17.06 6.83
N ALA A 8 8.77 -17.60 7.13
CA ALA A 8 10.00 -16.81 7.19
C ALA A 8 10.45 -16.34 5.80
N ASP A 9 10.32 -17.18 4.78
CA ASP A 9 10.62 -16.81 3.39
C ASP A 9 9.66 -15.73 2.88
N ASP A 10 8.36 -15.87 3.18
CA ASP A 10 7.33 -14.87 2.83
C ASP A 10 7.58 -13.54 3.55
N HIS A 11 7.92 -13.57 4.84
CA HIS A 11 8.26 -12.36 5.59
C HIS A 11 9.49 -11.68 5.00
N ALA A 12 10.58 -12.42 4.74
CA ALA A 12 11.79 -11.86 4.16
C ALA A 12 11.57 -11.29 2.76
N ARG A 13 10.73 -11.95 1.94
CA ARG A 13 10.31 -11.45 0.63
C ARG A 13 9.52 -10.16 0.77
N THR A 14 8.55 -10.13 1.67
CA THR A 14 7.70 -8.97 1.93
C THR A 14 8.53 -7.78 2.38
N THR A 15 9.43 -7.96 3.36
CA THR A 15 10.34 -6.91 3.82
C THR A 15 11.17 -6.33 2.68
N ARG A 16 11.73 -7.19 1.81
CA ARG A 16 12.52 -6.73 0.65
C ARG A 16 11.69 -5.90 -0.33
N ILE A 17 10.45 -6.31 -0.59
CA ILE A 17 9.54 -5.58 -1.49
C ILE A 17 9.19 -4.22 -0.88
N LEU A 18 8.78 -4.19 0.38
CA LEU A 18 8.41 -2.94 1.07
C LEU A 18 9.58 -1.95 1.09
N HIS A 19 10.78 -2.41 1.48
CA HIS A 19 11.97 -1.58 1.47
C HIS A 19 12.31 -1.04 0.07
N GLY A 20 12.15 -1.87 -0.97
CA GLY A 20 12.33 -1.45 -2.36
C GLY A 20 11.34 -0.36 -2.79
N VAL A 21 10.08 -0.49 -2.39
CA VAL A 21 9.03 0.51 -2.65
C VAL A 21 9.33 1.82 -1.93
N GLU A 22 9.69 1.76 -0.65
CA GLU A 22 10.08 2.94 0.13
C GLU A 22 11.29 3.66 -0.47
N THR A 23 12.33 2.90 -0.86
CA THR A 23 13.52 3.44 -1.50
C THR A 23 13.20 4.12 -2.84
N ALA A 24 12.38 3.46 -3.68
CA ALA A 24 11.98 4.02 -4.97
C ALA A 24 11.13 5.29 -4.80
N TYR A 25 10.25 5.30 -3.80
CA TYR A 25 9.45 6.47 -3.45
C TYR A 25 10.35 7.62 -3.01
N ALA A 26 11.22 7.41 -2.01
CA ALA A 26 12.19 8.40 -1.53
C ALA A 26 13.08 8.95 -2.65
N THR A 27 13.53 8.09 -3.56
CA THR A 27 14.33 8.52 -4.73
C THR A 27 13.54 9.46 -5.66
N ARG A 28 12.24 9.21 -5.82
CA ARG A 28 11.36 10.01 -6.68
C ARG A 28 10.92 11.32 -6.03
N THR A 29 10.66 11.33 -4.72
CA THR A 29 10.00 12.43 -4.02
C THR A 29 10.90 13.21 -3.05
N GLY A 30 12.11 12.70 -2.80
CA GLY A 30 13.00 13.19 -1.74
C GLY A 30 12.67 12.60 -0.38
N ASP A 31 13.66 12.59 0.52
CA ASP A 31 13.51 12.19 1.91
C ASP A 31 14.11 13.25 2.84
N PRO A 32 13.30 14.03 3.58
CA PRO A 32 11.84 13.93 3.67
C PRO A 32 11.15 14.41 2.39
N VAL A 33 10.00 13.81 2.08
CA VAL A 33 9.13 14.31 1.02
C VAL A 33 8.77 15.75 1.32
N ASN A 34 8.94 16.63 0.33
CA ASN A 34 8.42 17.99 0.43
C ASN A 34 6.89 17.92 0.36
N GLY A 35 6.24 17.85 1.53
CA GLY A 35 4.79 17.80 1.70
C GLY A 35 4.12 19.16 1.50
N GLY A 36 4.49 19.88 0.45
CA GLY A 36 3.83 21.12 0.04
C GLY A 36 2.33 20.91 -0.23
N PRO A 37 1.59 21.99 -0.58
CA PRO A 37 0.17 21.87 -0.87
C PRO A 37 -0.06 20.87 -2.01
N LEU A 38 -1.04 19.99 -1.84
CA LEU A 38 -1.48 19.05 -2.87
C LEU A 38 -1.98 19.84 -4.09
N THR A 39 -1.78 19.30 -5.27
CA THR A 39 -2.48 19.78 -6.47
C THR A 39 -3.96 19.40 -6.40
N ASP A 40 -4.82 20.15 -7.09
CA ASP A 40 -6.26 19.85 -7.19
C ASP A 40 -6.53 18.40 -7.65
N PHE A 41 -5.66 17.88 -8.52
CA PHE A 41 -5.71 16.49 -8.98
C PHE A 41 -5.41 15.50 -7.85
N GLU A 42 -4.31 15.69 -7.12
CA GLU A 42 -3.93 14.82 -6.00
C GLU A 42 -4.96 14.86 -4.88
N GLU A 43 -5.50 16.04 -4.57
CA GLU A 43 -6.57 16.22 -3.59
C GLU A 43 -7.85 15.48 -4.02
N THR A 44 -8.22 15.56 -5.30
CA THR A 44 -9.38 14.84 -5.84
C THR A 44 -9.18 13.32 -5.75
N VAL A 45 -8.00 12.82 -6.14
CA VAL A 45 -7.67 11.38 -6.08
C VAL A 45 -7.69 10.88 -4.63
N LEU A 46 -7.08 11.62 -3.69
CA LEU A 46 -7.10 11.26 -2.28
C LEU A 46 -8.52 11.27 -1.71
N SER A 47 -9.32 12.29 -2.02
CA SER A 47 -10.71 12.37 -1.58
C SER A 47 -11.58 11.22 -2.10
N ALA A 48 -11.30 10.72 -3.31
CA ALA A 48 -11.99 9.56 -3.89
C ALA A 48 -11.51 8.22 -3.33
N ALA A 49 -10.24 8.13 -2.91
CA ALA A 49 -9.65 6.91 -2.37
C ALA A 49 -9.99 6.68 -0.88
N VAL A 50 -10.29 7.74 -0.14
CA VAL A 50 -10.70 7.64 1.25
C VAL A 50 -12.09 6.98 1.32
N PRO A 51 -12.23 5.85 2.02
CA PRO A 51 -13.54 5.26 2.24
C PRO A 51 -14.44 6.29 2.91
N THR A 52 -15.67 6.43 2.42
CA THR A 52 -16.67 7.26 3.09
C THR A 52 -16.76 6.82 4.55
N ASN A 53 -16.56 7.76 5.48
CA ASN A 53 -16.60 7.49 6.92
C ASN A 53 -17.82 6.62 7.25
N GLY A 54 -17.58 5.46 7.88
CA GLY A 54 -18.62 4.52 8.29
C GLY A 54 -18.90 3.36 7.33
N THR A 55 -18.19 3.23 6.21
CA THR A 55 -18.31 2.05 5.35
C THR A 55 -17.36 0.94 5.82
N PRO A 56 -17.86 -0.18 6.38
CA PRO A 56 -16.99 -1.27 6.83
C PRO A 56 -16.33 -1.96 5.64
N TYR A 57 -15.05 -2.32 5.80
CA TYR A 57 -14.35 -3.20 4.85
C TYR A 57 -14.47 -4.67 5.32
N PRO A 58 -14.69 -5.64 4.42
CA PRO A 58 -14.94 -5.47 2.98
C PRO A 58 -16.36 -4.91 2.73
N PRO A 59 -16.58 -4.25 1.57
CA PRO A 59 -17.90 -3.75 1.20
C PRO A 59 -18.98 -4.84 1.25
N PRO A 60 -20.26 -4.49 1.42
CA PRO A 60 -21.35 -5.46 1.35
C PRO A 60 -21.25 -6.36 0.11
N GLY A 61 -21.46 -7.66 0.29
CA GLY A 61 -21.32 -8.65 -0.78
C GLY A 61 -19.88 -9.08 -1.11
N HIS A 62 -18.87 -8.48 -0.47
CA HIS A 62 -17.47 -8.88 -0.60
C HIS A 62 -17.01 -9.61 0.66
N GLY A 63 -16.13 -10.59 0.50
CA GLY A 63 -15.49 -11.30 1.60
C GLY A 63 -14.03 -10.90 1.72
N TYR A 64 -13.45 -11.11 2.91
CA TYR A 64 -11.99 -11.19 3.00
C TYR A 64 -11.51 -12.35 2.12
N PRO A 65 -10.35 -12.23 1.45
CA PRO A 65 -9.70 -13.37 0.83
C PRO A 65 -9.57 -14.49 1.87
N ARG A 66 -10.23 -15.63 1.62
CA ARG A 66 -10.09 -16.83 2.44
C ARG A 66 -9.20 -17.78 1.67
N HIS A 67 -8.14 -18.23 2.34
CA HIS A 67 -7.15 -19.19 1.84
C HIS A 67 -7.80 -20.46 1.29
#